data_AF-A0A0K3ATU5-F1
#
_entry.id   AF-A0A0K3ATU5-F1
#
_cell.length_a   1.000
_cell.length_b   1.000
_cell.length_c   1.000
_cell.angle_alpha   90.00
_cell.angle_beta   90.00
_cell.angle_gamma   90.00
#
_symmetry.space_group_name_H-M   'P 1'
#
loop_
_entity.id
_entity.type
_entity.pdbx_description
1 polymer ?
#
loop_
_entity_poly.entity_id
_entity_poly.type
_entity_poly.pdbx_seq_one_letter_code
_entity_poly.pdbx_strand_id
1 'polypeptide(L)'
;MTTRRSTARAALVGIGMVALSLLIPVTPASAHGSMSNPTSRIYNCWRENPEAPKTAACKAAIAAGDSWPVYDWDEVNQPNANGQHKKLIPDGKLCSAGRAKYQGFDLPRADWVATKLPTSGTFTFRYAYTAAHPGLWELYVTNNSYDPTRLLRWSDLEPTPFYRQMNPPVSGGAYQMTAQIPAGKTGRHLIYAIWQRQLPDSGEAFYSCSDVTF
;
A
#
# COMPACT_ATOMS: atom_id res chain seq x y z
N MET A 1 -86.97 -10.57 -23.89
CA MET A 1 -87.27 -11.54 -22.82
C MET A 1 -86.03 -12.42 -22.65
N THR A 2 -85.05 -12.00 -21.85
CA THR A 2 -83.86 -12.83 -21.57
C THR A 2 -83.16 -12.34 -20.32
N THR A 3 -83.43 -13.02 -19.20
CA THR A 3 -82.52 -13.07 -18.05
C THR A 3 -82.48 -14.52 -17.58
N ARG A 4 -81.31 -15.15 -17.66
CA ARG A 4 -80.97 -16.29 -16.80
C ARG A 4 -79.55 -16.15 -16.26
N ARG A 5 -79.47 -16.49 -14.99
CA ARG A 5 -78.44 -16.20 -13.99
C ARG A 5 -77.21 -17.12 -14.08
N SER A 6 -76.09 -16.55 -13.65
CA SER A 6 -74.99 -17.08 -12.80
C SER A 6 -74.42 -18.49 -13.04
N THR A 7 -73.09 -18.59 -13.06
CA THR A 7 -72.32 -19.21 -11.95
C THR A 7 -70.83 -18.85 -12.07
N ALA A 8 -70.23 -18.46 -10.95
CA ALA A 8 -68.78 -18.31 -10.80
C ALA A 8 -68.10 -19.69 -10.67
N ARG A 9 -66.87 -19.81 -11.20
CA ARG A 9 -65.82 -20.72 -10.69
C ARG A 9 -64.46 -20.07 -10.90
N ALA A 10 -63.69 -20.02 -9.81
CA ALA A 10 -62.33 -19.51 -9.72
C ALA A 10 -61.30 -20.53 -10.23
N ALA A 11 -60.12 -20.07 -10.68
CA ALA A 11 -58.80 -20.58 -10.28
C ALA A 11 -57.64 -19.86 -11.01
N LEU A 12 -56.76 -19.26 -10.20
CA LEU A 12 -55.31 -19.02 -10.30
C LEU A 12 -54.53 -19.39 -11.58
N VAL A 13 -53.78 -18.42 -12.13
CA VAL A 13 -52.44 -18.65 -12.71
C VAL A 13 -51.51 -17.53 -12.23
N GLY A 14 -50.38 -17.92 -11.63
CA GLY A 14 -49.42 -17.04 -10.98
C GLY A 14 -48.21 -16.62 -11.83
N ILE A 15 -47.49 -15.63 -11.28
CA ILE A 15 -46.03 -15.42 -11.24
C ILE A 15 -45.26 -15.39 -12.57
N GLY A 16 -44.69 -14.22 -12.87
CA GLY A 16 -43.68 -14.09 -13.92
C GLY A 16 -42.94 -12.75 -13.98
N MET A 17 -42.76 -12.02 -12.88
CA MET A 17 -41.71 -10.99 -12.85
C MET A 17 -40.38 -11.70 -12.56
N VAL A 18 -39.70 -12.13 -13.61
CA VAL A 18 -38.30 -12.57 -13.54
C VAL A 18 -37.48 -11.34 -13.16
N ALA A 19 -37.24 -11.17 -11.86
CA ALA A 19 -36.19 -10.31 -11.36
C ALA A 19 -34.87 -10.92 -11.81
N LEU A 20 -34.40 -10.51 -12.98
CA LEU A 20 -33.06 -10.80 -13.49
C LEU A 20 -32.08 -10.05 -12.58
N SER A 21 -31.79 -10.68 -11.44
CA SER A 21 -30.78 -10.21 -10.50
C SER A 21 -29.45 -10.34 -11.22
N LEU A 22 -28.98 -9.24 -11.82
CA LEU A 22 -27.64 -9.13 -12.36
C LEU A 22 -26.66 -9.51 -11.24
N LEU A 23 -26.14 -10.74 -11.30
CA LEU A 23 -24.93 -11.13 -10.60
C LEU A 23 -23.79 -10.33 -11.22
N ILE A 24 -23.65 -9.07 -10.83
CA ILE A 24 -22.46 -8.28 -11.15
C ILE A 24 -21.34 -8.90 -10.32
N PRO A 25 -20.33 -9.54 -10.91
CA PRO A 25 -19.17 -9.96 -10.15
C PRO A 25 -18.51 -8.70 -9.58
N VAL A 26 -18.58 -8.55 -8.25
CA VAL A 26 -17.79 -7.55 -7.53
C VAL A 26 -16.35 -8.06 -7.59
N THR A 27 -15.66 -7.74 -8.67
CA THR A 27 -14.20 -7.91 -8.69
C THR A 27 -13.66 -6.92 -7.66
N PRO A 28 -12.84 -7.36 -6.69
CA PRO A 28 -12.17 -6.41 -5.81
C PRO A 28 -11.35 -5.48 -6.70
N ALA A 29 -11.71 -4.20 -6.73
CA ALA A 29 -10.89 -3.22 -7.41
C ALA A 29 -9.58 -3.14 -6.64
N SER A 30 -8.51 -3.68 -7.21
CA SER A 30 -7.20 -3.68 -6.57
C SER A 30 -6.60 -2.28 -6.66
N ALA A 31 -6.17 -1.76 -5.52
CA ALA A 31 -5.33 -0.59 -5.48
C ALA A 31 -3.87 -1.02 -5.61
N HIS A 32 -3.02 -0.15 -6.15
CA HIS A 32 -1.65 -0.54 -6.43
C HIS A 32 -0.75 0.67 -6.49
N GLY A 33 0.33 0.65 -5.71
CA GLY A 33 1.41 1.62 -5.81
C GLY A 33 2.48 1.46 -4.75
N SER A 34 3.52 2.30 -4.84
CA SER A 34 4.62 2.35 -3.88
C SER A 34 5.30 3.73 -3.92
N MET A 35 6.12 4.04 -2.92
CA MET A 35 6.91 5.27 -2.93
C MET A 35 7.87 5.32 -4.12
N SER A 36 7.79 6.39 -4.90
CA SER A 36 8.69 6.64 -6.05
C SER A 36 9.71 7.74 -5.78
N ASN A 37 9.41 8.66 -4.85
CA ASN A 37 10.38 9.64 -4.36
C ASN A 37 10.13 9.97 -2.87
N PRO A 38 11.05 9.60 -1.95
CA PRO A 38 12.20 8.73 -2.18
C PRO A 38 11.77 7.33 -2.63
N THR A 39 12.56 6.70 -3.53
CA THR A 39 12.20 5.38 -4.08
C THR A 39 12.11 4.34 -2.96
N SER A 40 11.09 3.48 -3.01
CA SER A 40 10.99 2.34 -2.11
C SER A 40 11.97 1.24 -2.51
N ARG A 41 12.26 0.32 -1.57
CA ARG A 41 13.13 -0.84 -1.80
C ARG A 41 12.64 -1.68 -2.99
N ILE A 42 11.37 -2.10 -2.96
CA ILE A 42 10.79 -2.94 -4.01
C ILE A 42 10.69 -2.21 -5.34
N TYR A 43 10.31 -0.93 -5.35
CA TYR A 43 10.24 -0.13 -6.56
C TYR A 43 11.63 0.06 -7.19
N ASN A 44 12.66 0.29 -6.36
CA ASN A 44 14.04 0.35 -6.83
C ASN A 44 14.48 -0.98 -7.45
N CYS A 45 14.23 -2.11 -6.79
CA CYS A 45 14.62 -3.41 -7.34
C CYS A 45 13.88 -3.77 -8.63
N TRP A 46 12.61 -3.38 -8.76
CA TRP A 46 11.89 -3.47 -10.03
C TRP A 46 12.56 -2.63 -11.12
N ARG A 47 12.93 -1.39 -10.81
CA ARG A 47 13.65 -0.48 -11.73
C ARG A 47 15.05 -0.97 -12.12
N GLU A 48 15.65 -1.83 -11.32
CA GLU A 48 16.94 -2.46 -11.61
C GLU A 48 16.86 -3.65 -12.57
N ASN A 49 15.65 -4.06 -12.98
CA ASN A 49 15.32 -5.33 -13.64
C ASN A 49 15.45 -6.53 -12.67
N PRO A 50 14.32 -7.15 -12.24
CA PRO A 50 14.34 -8.27 -11.30
C PRO A 50 15.17 -9.49 -11.73
N GLU A 51 15.35 -9.70 -13.04
CA GLU A 51 16.15 -10.82 -13.56
C GLU A 51 17.65 -10.54 -13.58
N ALA A 52 18.05 -9.28 -13.48
CA ALA A 52 19.46 -8.87 -13.47
C ALA A 52 19.67 -7.64 -12.56
N PRO A 53 19.33 -7.72 -11.26
CA PRO A 53 19.44 -6.59 -10.34
C PRO A 53 20.90 -6.15 -10.22
N LYS A 54 21.11 -4.84 -10.03
CA LYS A 54 22.45 -4.24 -10.04
C LYS A 54 23.04 -4.22 -8.64
N THR A 55 22.27 -3.78 -7.65
CA THR A 55 22.72 -3.55 -6.28
C THR A 55 22.77 -4.84 -5.48
N ALA A 56 23.70 -4.91 -4.53
CA ALA A 56 23.85 -6.07 -3.65
C ALA A 56 22.60 -6.28 -2.77
N ALA A 57 21.94 -5.20 -2.35
CA ALA A 57 20.70 -5.28 -1.59
C ALA A 57 19.54 -5.89 -2.39
N CYS A 58 19.32 -5.48 -3.65
CA CYS A 58 18.27 -6.08 -4.48
C CYS A 58 18.57 -7.54 -4.83
N LYS A 59 19.83 -7.89 -5.13
CA LYS A 59 20.26 -9.29 -5.31
C LYS A 59 19.94 -10.13 -4.07
N ALA A 60 20.27 -9.63 -2.87
CA ALA A 60 20.02 -10.33 -1.62
C ALA A 60 18.52 -10.50 -1.34
N ALA A 61 17.71 -9.47 -1.59
CA ALA A 61 16.27 -9.54 -1.37
C ALA A 61 15.58 -10.53 -2.30
N ILE A 62 15.95 -10.55 -3.59
CA ILE A 62 15.45 -11.52 -4.56
C ILE A 62 15.89 -12.94 -4.17
N ALA A 63 17.15 -13.13 -3.76
CA ALA A 63 17.64 -14.44 -3.33
C ALA A 63 16.98 -14.97 -2.04
N ALA A 64 16.53 -14.08 -1.15
CA ALA A 64 15.79 -14.45 0.07
C ALA A 64 14.30 -14.72 -0.19
N GLY A 65 13.79 -14.34 -1.36
CA GLY A 65 12.43 -14.62 -1.81
C GLY A 65 12.47 -15.24 -3.21
N ASP A 66 11.68 -14.66 -4.12
CA ASP A 66 11.66 -14.98 -5.54
C ASP A 66 11.78 -13.68 -6.37
N SER A 67 12.19 -13.77 -7.65
CA SER A 67 12.24 -12.60 -8.54
C SER A 67 10.85 -12.13 -8.98
N TRP A 68 9.92 -13.07 -9.20
CA TRP A 68 8.57 -12.76 -9.70
C TRP A 68 7.87 -11.71 -8.83
N PRO A 69 7.76 -11.86 -7.49
CA PRO A 69 7.10 -10.87 -6.63
C PRO A 69 7.56 -9.42 -6.79
N VAL A 70 8.78 -9.17 -7.29
CA VAL A 70 9.28 -7.81 -7.54
C VAL A 70 8.57 -7.11 -8.70
N TYR A 71 8.01 -7.85 -9.66
CA TYR A 71 7.15 -7.29 -10.69
C TYR A 71 5.80 -6.80 -10.13
N ASP A 72 5.36 -7.38 -9.01
CA ASP A 72 4.18 -6.94 -8.24
C ASP A 72 4.57 -5.89 -7.19
N TRP A 73 5.46 -4.96 -7.58
CA TRP A 73 6.06 -3.94 -6.70
C TRP A 73 5.03 -2.99 -6.07
N ASP A 74 3.87 -2.91 -6.69
CA ASP A 74 2.76 -2.05 -6.36
C ASP A 74 1.72 -2.72 -5.44
N GLU A 75 1.92 -3.99 -5.05
CA GLU A 75 0.97 -4.79 -4.25
C GLU A 75 1.51 -5.19 -2.86
N VAL A 76 2.45 -4.44 -2.28
CA VAL A 76 2.87 -4.68 -0.88
C VAL A 76 1.75 -4.21 0.07
N ASN A 77 0.76 -5.07 0.28
CA ASN A 77 -0.52 -4.74 0.90
C ASN A 77 -0.90 -5.62 2.09
N GLN A 78 -2.01 -5.23 2.73
CA GLN A 78 -2.82 -6.05 3.62
C GLN A 78 -4.29 -5.85 3.22
N PRO A 79 -4.94 -6.83 2.54
CA PRO A 79 -6.27 -6.67 1.97
C PRO A 79 -7.38 -6.28 2.97
N ASN A 80 -7.20 -6.66 4.24
CA ASN A 80 -8.17 -6.43 5.31
C ASN A 80 -7.57 -5.62 6.47
N ALA A 81 -6.67 -4.68 6.16
CA ALA A 81 -5.96 -3.88 7.15
C ALA A 81 -6.90 -3.17 8.13
N ASN A 82 -7.92 -2.47 7.61
CA ASN A 82 -8.93 -1.73 8.38
C ASN A 82 -8.29 -0.85 9.48
N GLY A 83 -7.16 -0.21 9.19
CA GLY A 83 -6.39 0.61 10.14
C GLY A 83 -5.60 -0.17 11.21
N GLN A 84 -5.70 -1.50 11.26
CA GLN A 84 -5.08 -2.35 12.28
C GLN A 84 -3.62 -2.71 11.96
N HIS A 85 -2.85 -1.77 11.42
CA HIS A 85 -1.50 -2.00 10.86
C HIS A 85 -0.55 -2.70 11.84
N LYS A 86 -0.40 -2.17 13.06
CA LYS A 86 0.50 -2.71 14.10
C LYS A 86 0.08 -4.09 14.61
N LYS A 87 -1.22 -4.38 14.56
CA LYS A 87 -1.76 -5.68 15.00
C LYS A 87 -1.53 -6.76 13.95
N LEU A 88 -1.59 -6.40 12.66
CA LEU A 88 -1.49 -7.34 11.55
C LEU A 88 -0.05 -7.56 11.09
N ILE A 89 0.82 -6.59 11.28
CA ILE A 89 2.21 -6.63 10.80
C ILE A 89 3.14 -6.70 12.02
N PRO A 90 3.77 -7.86 12.28
CA PRO A 90 4.73 -8.00 13.37
C PRO A 90 6.00 -7.17 13.15
N ASP A 91 6.73 -6.92 14.23
CA ASP A 91 8.09 -6.38 14.16
C ASP A 91 9.00 -7.25 13.26
N GLY A 92 9.87 -6.58 12.51
CA GLY A 92 10.75 -7.20 11.52
C GLY A 92 10.07 -7.58 10.21
N LYS A 93 8.78 -7.26 10.04
CA LYS A 93 7.99 -7.56 8.83
C LYS A 93 7.32 -6.33 8.22
N LEU A 94 7.77 -5.13 8.58
CA LEU A 94 7.14 -3.89 8.14
C LEU A 94 7.27 -3.70 6.62
N CYS A 95 8.45 -3.94 6.06
CA CYS A 95 8.71 -3.70 4.64
C CYS A 95 8.08 -4.74 3.70
N SER A 96 7.80 -5.94 4.22
CA SER A 96 7.01 -6.97 3.53
C SER A 96 5.50 -6.90 3.80
N ALA A 97 5.07 -5.96 4.66
CA ALA A 97 3.74 -5.92 5.22
C ALA A 97 3.30 -7.24 5.88
N GLY A 98 4.21 -8.03 6.46
CA GLY A 98 3.88 -9.35 7.03
C GLY A 98 3.67 -10.45 6.00
N ARG A 99 3.83 -10.18 4.69
CA ARG A 99 3.60 -11.16 3.62
C ARG A 99 4.90 -11.88 3.28
N ALA A 100 4.87 -13.23 3.33
CA ALA A 100 5.99 -14.06 2.90
C ALA A 100 6.45 -13.76 1.46
N LYS A 101 5.51 -13.39 0.57
CA LYS A 101 5.74 -12.94 -0.82
C LYS A 101 6.81 -11.85 -0.93
N TYR A 102 6.93 -10.97 0.08
CA TYR A 102 7.83 -9.81 0.07
C TYR A 102 8.91 -9.87 1.15
N GLN A 103 9.17 -11.04 1.75
CA GLN A 103 10.06 -11.17 2.92
C GLN A 103 11.50 -10.69 2.67
N GLY A 104 11.98 -10.75 1.43
CA GLY A 104 13.32 -10.27 1.06
C GLY A 104 13.52 -8.78 1.30
N PHE A 105 12.43 -7.99 1.35
CA PHE A 105 12.50 -6.55 1.58
C PHE A 105 12.62 -6.17 3.06
N ASP A 106 12.47 -7.14 3.97
CA ASP A 106 12.73 -6.97 5.41
C ASP A 106 14.22 -7.10 5.77
N LEU A 107 15.09 -7.48 4.82
CA LEU A 107 16.50 -7.74 5.09
C LEU A 107 17.18 -6.50 5.74
N PRO A 108 17.84 -6.67 6.89
CA PRO A 108 18.47 -5.58 7.61
C PRO A 108 19.85 -5.30 7.02
N ARG A 109 19.92 -4.35 6.09
CA ARG A 109 21.14 -3.99 5.37
C ARG A 109 21.39 -2.48 5.35
N ALA A 110 22.65 -2.09 5.55
CA ALA A 110 23.07 -0.69 5.44
C ALA A 110 23.30 -0.23 3.99
N ASP A 111 23.32 -1.14 3.02
CA ASP A 111 23.62 -0.88 1.60
C ASP A 111 22.38 -0.82 0.70
N TRP A 112 21.17 -0.77 1.28
CA TRP A 112 19.98 -0.37 0.52
C TRP A 112 20.20 1.03 -0.09
N VAL A 113 19.79 1.20 -1.36
CA VAL A 113 19.86 2.49 -2.06
C VAL A 113 19.09 3.53 -1.26
N ALA A 114 19.78 4.59 -0.84
CA ALA A 114 19.18 5.65 -0.07
C ALA A 114 19.05 6.94 -0.88
N THR A 115 17.87 7.55 -0.83
CA THR A 115 17.67 8.89 -1.42
C THR A 115 18.19 9.95 -0.45
N LYS A 116 19.01 10.89 -0.93
CA LYS A 116 19.42 12.03 -0.12
C LYS A 116 18.27 13.03 -0.01
N LEU A 117 17.82 13.31 1.21
CA LEU A 117 16.82 14.31 1.52
C LEU A 117 17.47 15.62 1.99
N PRO A 118 16.79 16.77 1.87
CA PRO A 118 17.18 17.97 2.57
C PRO A 118 17.14 17.75 4.09
N THR A 119 17.93 18.52 4.86
CA THR A 119 17.92 18.49 6.33
C THR A 119 16.88 19.42 6.96
N SER A 120 16.24 20.29 6.15
CA SER A 120 15.23 21.24 6.61
C SER A 120 14.33 21.69 5.45
N GLY A 121 13.20 22.32 5.79
CA GLY A 121 12.27 22.91 4.82
C GLY A 121 11.30 21.89 4.25
N THR A 122 10.66 22.26 3.14
CA THR A 122 9.60 21.47 2.53
C THR A 122 10.17 20.51 1.47
N PHE A 123 9.64 19.29 1.44
CA PHE A 123 9.90 18.31 0.38
C PHE A 123 8.58 17.69 -0.11
N THR A 124 8.48 17.42 -1.41
CA THR A 124 7.33 16.73 -2.01
C THR A 124 7.66 15.26 -2.21
N PHE A 125 7.12 14.44 -1.32
CA PHE A 125 7.14 12.99 -1.40
C PHE A 125 6.16 12.51 -2.48
N ARG A 126 6.54 11.48 -3.24
CA ARG A 126 5.74 10.97 -4.36
C ARG A 126 5.44 9.49 -4.18
N TYR A 127 4.17 9.14 -4.23
CA TYR A 127 3.70 7.75 -4.23
C TYR A 127 3.17 7.41 -5.62
N ALA A 128 3.92 6.62 -6.39
CA ALA A 128 3.48 6.19 -7.71
C ALA A 128 2.36 5.17 -7.57
N TYR A 129 1.41 5.19 -8.50
CA TYR A 129 0.31 4.23 -8.53
C TYR A 129 0.13 3.68 -9.94
N THR A 130 -0.35 2.44 -10.03
CA THR A 130 -0.88 1.87 -11.28
C THR A 130 -2.41 1.89 -11.28
N ALA A 131 -3.04 1.89 -10.10
CA ALA A 131 -4.46 2.11 -9.90
C ALA A 131 -4.69 3.10 -8.74
N ALA A 132 -5.26 4.27 -9.04
CA ALA A 132 -5.56 5.30 -8.05
C ALA A 132 -6.86 4.98 -7.29
N HIS A 133 -6.84 5.13 -5.97
CA HIS A 133 -8.00 4.99 -5.08
C HIS A 133 -8.02 6.08 -4.01
N PRO A 134 -9.18 6.40 -3.42
CA PRO A 134 -9.24 7.29 -2.27
C PRO A 134 -8.62 6.63 -1.04
N GLY A 135 -8.00 7.43 -0.18
CA GLY A 135 -7.37 6.91 1.03
C GLY A 135 -6.64 7.95 1.87
N LEU A 136 -6.19 7.48 3.02
CA LEU A 136 -5.33 8.22 3.93
C LEU A 136 -3.88 7.79 3.71
N TRP A 137 -3.01 8.77 3.48
CA TRP A 137 -1.57 8.58 3.47
C TRP A 137 -0.98 9.05 4.78
N GLU A 138 -0.13 8.21 5.37
CA GLU A 138 0.68 8.52 6.53
C GLU A 138 2.14 8.22 6.20
N LEU A 139 3.04 9.18 6.47
CA LEU A 139 4.48 8.97 6.36
C LEU A 139 5.11 9.04 7.75
N TYR A 140 5.81 7.98 8.10
CA TYR A 140 6.61 7.87 9.32
C TYR A 140 8.09 7.92 8.96
N VAL A 141 8.90 8.40 9.88
CA VAL A 141 10.36 8.34 9.79
C VAL A 141 10.87 7.54 10.97
N THR A 142 11.96 6.80 10.79
CA THR A 142 12.65 6.16 11.89
C THR A 142 13.18 7.15 12.94
N ASN A 143 13.20 6.75 14.21
CA ASN A 143 13.78 7.52 15.30
C ASN A 143 15.34 7.52 15.24
N ASN A 144 15.99 8.29 16.11
CA ASN A 144 17.45 8.49 16.07
C ASN A 144 18.28 7.30 16.58
N SER A 145 17.63 6.26 17.11
CA SER A 145 18.29 5.01 17.50
C SER A 145 18.28 3.94 16.40
N TYR A 146 17.71 4.26 15.23
CA TYR A 146 17.60 3.34 14.11
C TYR A 146 18.96 2.84 13.63
N ASP A 147 19.04 1.51 13.48
CA ASP A 147 20.19 0.81 12.93
C ASP A 147 19.72 -0.01 11.71
N PRO A 148 20.16 0.33 10.49
CA PRO A 148 19.74 -0.37 9.28
C PRO A 148 20.25 -1.82 9.22
N THR A 149 21.16 -2.22 10.10
CA THR A 149 21.67 -3.60 10.22
C THR A 149 20.83 -4.47 11.17
N ARG A 150 19.74 -3.91 11.73
CA ARG A 150 18.76 -4.63 12.54
C ARG A 150 17.39 -4.66 11.86
N LEU A 151 16.60 -5.67 12.18
CA LEU A 151 15.22 -5.79 11.70
C LEU A 151 14.40 -4.60 12.20
N LEU A 152 13.75 -3.89 11.28
CA LEU A 152 12.90 -2.73 11.57
C LEU A 152 11.70 -3.13 12.43
N ARG A 153 11.46 -2.39 13.51
CA ARG A 153 10.33 -2.58 14.44
C ARG A 153 9.42 -1.37 14.42
N TRP A 154 8.18 -1.53 14.88
CA TRP A 154 7.28 -0.40 15.09
C TRP A 154 7.82 0.62 16.10
N SER A 155 8.60 0.17 17.08
CA SER A 155 9.28 1.05 18.04
C SER A 155 10.41 1.87 17.43
N ASP A 156 10.90 1.49 16.25
CA ASP A 156 11.99 2.19 15.56
C ASP A 156 11.45 3.37 14.74
N LEU A 157 10.13 3.47 14.56
CA LEU A 157 9.47 4.62 13.94
C LEU A 157 9.14 5.67 15.00
N GLU A 158 9.17 6.95 14.61
CA GLU A 158 8.56 8.00 15.41
C GLU A 158 7.08 7.66 15.65
N PRO A 159 6.54 7.91 16.86
CA PRO A 159 5.19 7.45 17.25
C PRO A 159 4.08 8.14 16.46
N THR A 160 4.37 9.31 15.88
CA THR A 160 3.45 10.10 15.06
C THR A 160 3.99 10.25 13.64
N PRO A 161 3.14 10.14 12.60
CA PRO A 161 3.58 10.41 11.25
C PRO A 161 3.89 11.90 11.10
N PHE A 162 4.95 12.23 10.36
CA PHE A 162 5.31 13.62 10.06
C PHE A 162 4.44 14.19 8.91
N TYR A 163 3.74 13.33 8.20
CA TYR A 163 2.76 13.69 7.18
C TYR A 163 1.52 12.82 7.30
N ARG A 164 0.34 13.44 7.24
CA ARG A 164 -0.95 12.75 7.26
C ARG A 164 -1.97 13.52 6.45
N GLN A 165 -2.46 12.93 5.36
CA GLN A 165 -3.44 13.59 4.48
C GLN A 165 -4.37 12.59 3.79
N MET A 166 -5.65 12.92 3.78
CA MET A 166 -6.64 12.24 2.96
C MET A 166 -6.57 12.76 1.53
N ASN A 167 -6.53 11.85 0.55
CA ASN A 167 -6.59 12.16 -0.88
C ASN A 167 -5.63 13.29 -1.32
N PRO A 168 -4.30 13.13 -1.14
CA PRO A 168 -3.31 14.07 -1.65
C PRO A 168 -3.50 14.34 -3.16
N PRO A 169 -3.14 15.54 -3.63
CA PRO A 169 -3.25 15.89 -5.04
C PRO A 169 -2.39 14.96 -5.91
N VAL A 170 -2.82 14.73 -7.13
CA VAL A 170 -2.16 13.81 -8.07
C VAL A 170 -1.50 14.59 -9.21
N SER A 171 -0.28 14.21 -9.57
CA SER A 171 0.43 14.77 -10.73
C SER A 171 1.48 13.78 -11.27
N GLY A 172 1.47 13.54 -12.59
CA GLY A 172 2.44 12.67 -13.25
C GLY A 172 2.43 11.23 -12.72
N GLY A 173 1.25 10.63 -12.59
CA GLY A 173 1.09 9.24 -12.14
C GLY A 173 1.46 8.98 -10.68
N ALA A 174 1.49 10.02 -9.85
CA ALA A 174 1.80 9.89 -8.43
C ALA A 174 1.00 10.86 -7.57
N TYR A 175 0.65 10.41 -6.37
CA TYR A 175 0.19 11.27 -5.29
C TYR A 175 1.34 12.17 -4.82
N GLN A 176 1.05 13.45 -4.61
CA GLN A 176 1.97 14.49 -4.18
C GLN A 176 1.74 14.79 -2.70
N MET A 177 2.70 14.39 -1.87
CA MET A 177 2.66 14.54 -0.43
C MET A 177 3.70 15.56 -0.01
N THR A 178 3.31 16.83 0.06
CA THR A 178 4.20 17.92 0.44
C THR A 178 4.23 18.04 1.96
N ALA A 179 5.41 17.87 2.57
CA ALA A 179 5.59 17.88 4.02
C ALA A 179 6.86 18.64 4.43
N GLN A 180 6.91 19.10 5.68
CA GLN A 180 8.17 19.56 6.28
C GLN A 180 9.07 18.35 6.53
N ILE A 181 10.37 18.52 6.28
CA ILE A 181 11.37 17.54 6.68
C ILE A 181 11.38 17.41 8.22
N PRO A 182 11.34 16.18 8.77
CA PRO A 182 11.45 15.97 10.21
C PRO A 182 12.75 16.56 10.76
N ALA A 183 12.64 17.41 11.77
CA ALA A 183 13.80 18.05 12.40
C ALA A 183 14.66 17.03 13.18
N GLY A 184 15.96 17.33 13.32
CA GLY A 184 16.87 16.55 14.15
C GLY A 184 17.23 15.16 13.62
N LYS A 185 16.97 14.90 12.33
CA LYS A 185 17.42 13.68 11.62
C LYS A 185 18.77 13.93 10.95
N THR A 186 19.67 12.96 11.07
CA THR A 186 20.99 13.00 10.44
C THR A 186 21.40 11.59 10.01
N GLY A 187 22.16 11.47 8.92
CA GLY A 187 22.65 10.18 8.47
C GLY A 187 21.52 9.28 7.96
N ARG A 188 21.70 7.96 8.09
CA ARG A 188 20.83 6.97 7.46
C ARG A 188 19.54 6.76 8.27
N HIS A 189 18.42 6.85 7.58
CA HIS A 189 17.09 6.65 8.12
C HIS A 189 16.22 5.90 7.10
N LEU A 190 15.01 5.55 7.51
CA LEU A 190 13.99 4.98 6.65
C LEU A 190 12.68 5.77 6.79
N ILE A 191 12.02 6.00 5.65
CA ILE A 191 10.65 6.50 5.58
C ILE A 191 9.72 5.31 5.35
N TYR A 192 8.72 5.18 6.21
CA TYR A 192 7.70 4.16 6.13
C TYR A 192 6.36 4.82 5.76
N ALA A 193 5.86 4.50 4.58
CA ALA A 193 4.58 5.02 4.10
C ALA A 193 3.49 3.97 4.30
N ILE A 194 2.33 4.43 4.77
CA ILE A 194 1.09 3.68 4.83
C ILE A 194 0.06 4.39 3.96
N TRP A 195 -0.54 3.66 3.03
CA TRP A 195 -1.73 4.09 2.32
C TRP A 195 -2.90 3.21 2.73
N GLN A 196 -3.79 3.72 3.57
CA GLN A 196 -5.02 3.05 3.97
C GLN A 196 -6.17 3.49 3.05
N ARG A 197 -6.78 2.55 2.31
CA ARG A 197 -7.97 2.85 1.51
C ARG A 197 -9.14 3.22 2.41
N GLN A 198 -10.02 4.06 1.87
CA GLN A 198 -11.16 4.60 2.59
C GLN A 198 -12.43 3.80 2.30
N LEU A 199 -13.18 3.36 3.31
CA LEU A 199 -14.52 2.80 3.10
C LEU A 199 -15.48 3.85 2.48
N PRO A 200 -16.42 3.46 1.60
CA PRO A 200 -16.83 2.09 1.27
C PRO A 200 -15.99 1.39 0.18
N ASP A 201 -14.89 1.99 -0.28
CA ASP A 201 -14.07 1.43 -1.35
C ASP A 201 -13.38 0.12 -0.93
N SER A 202 -12.56 0.13 0.14
CA SER A 202 -11.95 -1.09 0.68
C SER A 202 -11.34 -0.88 2.06
N GLY A 203 -11.18 -1.97 2.81
CA GLY A 203 -10.40 -2.03 4.06
C GLY A 203 -8.90 -2.24 3.84
N GLU A 204 -8.45 -2.40 2.61
CA GLU A 204 -7.06 -2.69 2.26
C GLU A 204 -6.10 -1.52 2.55
N ALA A 205 -4.85 -1.84 2.88
CA ALA A 205 -3.77 -0.86 2.99
C ALA A 205 -2.48 -1.32 2.31
N PHE A 206 -1.66 -0.37 1.88
CA PHE A 206 -0.35 -0.58 1.25
C PHE A 206 0.76 0.00 2.09
N TYR A 207 1.95 -0.61 1.99
CA TYR A 207 3.09 -0.31 2.83
C TYR A 207 4.34 -0.17 1.98
N SER A 208 5.17 0.83 2.30
CA SER A 208 6.35 1.13 1.50
C SER A 208 7.50 1.57 2.39
N CYS A 209 8.66 0.93 2.22
CA CYS A 209 9.92 1.30 2.88
C CYS A 209 10.84 1.99 1.89
N SER A 210 11.25 3.22 2.17
CA SER A 210 12.24 3.98 1.40
C SER A 210 13.42 4.34 2.29
N ASP A 211 14.62 3.85 1.97
CA ASP A 211 15.83 4.24 2.66
C ASP A 211 16.25 5.66 2.25
N VAL A 212 16.71 6.45 3.22
CA VAL A 212 17.07 7.86 3.02
C VAL A 212 18.33 8.24 3.80
N THR A 213 18.92 9.36 3.42
CA THR A 213 19.96 10.03 4.19
C THR A 213 19.63 11.50 4.37
N PHE A 214 19.83 12.03 5.58
CA PHE A 214 19.72 13.45 5.92
C PHE A 214 21.11 14.06 6.09
#